data_AF-A0A075FVV9-F1
#
_entry.id   AF-A0A075FVV9-F1
#
_cell.length_a   1.000
_cell.length_b   1.000
_cell.length_c   1.000
_cell.angle_alpha   90.00
_cell.angle_beta   90.00
_cell.angle_gamma   90.00
#
_symmetry.space_group_name_H-M   'P 1'
#
loop_
_entity.id
_entity.type
_entity.pdbx_description
1 polymer ?
#
loop_
_entity_poly.entity_id
_entity_poly.type
_entity_poly.pdbx_seq_one_letter_code
_entity_poly.pdbx_strand_id
1 'polypeptide(L)' 'MCSIIGYSGNNNAAPVLVRALEKMEYRGYDSVGIATKNENIISIKKGVGKSF' A
#
# COMPACT_ATOMS: atom_id res chain seq x y z
N MET A 1 -12.28 -2.41 9.43
CA MET A 1 -12.76 -2.13 8.05
C MET A 1 -11.55 -2.20 7.13
N CYS A 2 -11.62 -3.00 6.07
CA CYS A 2 -10.46 -3.24 5.20
C CYS A 2 -10.64 -2.48 3.89
N SER A 3 -9.56 -1.84 3.42
CA SER A 3 -9.50 -1.14 2.14
C SER A 3 -8.43 -1.80 1.27
N ILE A 4 -8.73 -1.98 -0.02
CA ILE A 4 -7.78 -2.54 -1.00
C ILE A 4 -7.61 -1.51 -2.11
N ILE A 5 -6.35 -1.22 -2.46
CA ILE A 5 -5.99 -0.24 -3.48
C ILE A 5 -5.00 -0.91 -4.44
N GLY A 6 -5.23 -0.75 -5.74
CA GLY A 6 -4.34 -1.22 -6.80
C GLY A 6 -3.85 -0.05 -7.65
N TYR A 7 -2.59 -0.13 -8.08
CA TYR A 7 -1.99 0.79 -9.04
C TYR A 7 -1.35 0.00 -10.17
N SER A 8 -1.62 0.42 -11.41
CA SER A 8 -1.00 -0.12 -12.62
C SER A 8 -0.53 1.03 -13.48
N GLY A 9 0.76 1.05 -13.82
CA GLY A 9 1.37 2.10 -14.62
C GLY A 9 2.90 2.08 -14.53
N ASN A 10 3.55 2.94 -15.31
CA ASN A 10 5.01 2.96 -15.44
C ASN A 10 5.75 3.65 -14.28
N ASN A 11 5.05 4.42 -13.43
CA ASN A 11 5.69 5.04 -12.26
C ASN A 11 5.91 4.04 -11.12
N ASN A 12 6.79 4.40 -10.17
CA ASN A 12 6.98 3.63 -8.94
C ASN A 12 5.67 3.45 -8.17
N ALA A 13 5.22 2.21 -8.04
CA ALA A 13 3.95 1.86 -7.41
C ALA A 13 3.90 2.18 -5.91
N ALA A 14 5.03 1.99 -5.20
CA ALA A 14 5.10 2.18 -3.75
C ALA A 14 4.62 3.57 -3.26
N PRO A 15 5.17 4.71 -3.72
CA PRO A 15 4.73 6.04 -3.27
C PRO A 15 3.28 6.35 -3.65
N VAL A 16 2.79 5.83 -4.78
CA VAL A 16 1.38 6.00 -5.18
C VAL A 16 0.45 5.25 -4.22
N LEU A 17 0.78 4.00 -3.91
CA LEU A 17 0.00 3.17 -3.00
C LEU A 17 0.00 3.73 -1.57
N VAL A 18 1.15 4.23 -1.09
CA VAL A 18 1.24 4.89 0.24
C VAL A 18 0.33 6.11 0.32
N ARG A 19 0.39 7.04 -0.64
CA ARG A 19 -0.49 8.23 -0.66
C ARG A 19 -1.98 7.86 -0.75
N ALA A 20 -2.30 6.78 -1.44
CA ALA A 20 -3.67 6.31 -1.54
C ALA A 20 -4.15 5.70 -0.22
N LEU A 21 -3.29 4.96 0.49
CA LEU A 21 -3.56 4.41 1.81
C LEU A 21 -3.75 5.52 2.87
N GLU A 22 -2.91 6.55 2.87
CA GLU A 22 -3.05 7.74 3.74
C GLU A 22 -4.43 8.42 3.59
N LYS A 23 -5.02 8.41 2.40
CA LYS A 23 -6.37 8.95 2.18
C LYS A 23 -7.48 8.05 2.74
N MET A 24 -7.20 6.76 2.92
CA MET A 24 -8.16 5.78 3.43
C MET A 24 -8.00 5.48 4.93
N GLU A 25 -6.92 5.98 5.53
CA GLU A 25 -6.55 5.82 6.93
C GLU A 25 -7.69 6.15 7.90
N TYR A 26 -8.55 7.14 7.60
CA TYR A 26 -9.73 7.48 8.41
C TYR A 26 -10.66 6.28 8.73
N ARG A 27 -10.63 5.20 7.94
CA ARG A 27 -11.53 4.05 8.08
C ARG A 27 -10.99 2.86 8.91
N GLY A 28 -9.72 2.79 9.24
CA GLY A 28 -9.21 1.67 10.04
C GLY A 28 -7.70 1.48 9.97
N TYR A 29 -7.10 1.20 11.13
CA TYR A 29 -5.65 1.26 11.37
C TYR A 29 -5.06 -0.01 11.98
N ASP A 30 -5.80 -1.11 11.97
CA ASP A 30 -5.34 -2.34 12.63
C ASP A 30 -4.08 -2.90 11.95
N SER A 31 -4.04 -2.84 10.62
CA SER A 31 -2.91 -3.29 9.82
C SER A 31 -2.87 -2.62 8.45
N VAL A 32 -1.65 -2.50 7.90
CA VAL A 32 -1.41 -1.97 6.56
C VAL A 32 -0.42 -2.88 5.83
N GLY A 33 -0.61 -3.04 4.52
CA GLY A 33 0.29 -3.84 3.69
C GLY A 33 0.30 -3.34 2.26
N ILE A 34 1.48 -3.42 1.65
CA ILE A 34 1.70 -3.07 0.25
C ILE A 34 2.56 -4.15 -0.40
N ALA A 35 2.17 -4.54 -1.60
CA ALA A 35 2.93 -5.42 -2.46
C ALA A 35 3.19 -4.71 -3.78
N THR A 36 4.44 -4.68 -4.21
CA THR A 36 4.85 -4.11 -5.49
C THR A 36 5.61 -5.13 -6.29
N LYS A 37 5.31 -5.22 -7.58
CA LYS A 37 6.03 -6.06 -8.52
C LYS A 37 7.02 -5.19 -9.30
N ASN A 38 8.29 -5.56 -9.27
CA ASN A 38 9.32 -5.01 -10.13
C ASN A 38 9.90 -6.16 -10.96
N GLU A 39 9.66 -6.15 -12.27
CA GLU A 39 9.99 -7.24 -13.20
C GLU A 39 9.45 -8.60 -12.71
N ASN A 40 10.32 -9.45 -12.15
CA ASN A 40 9.99 -10.76 -11.58
C ASN A 40 10.11 -10.83 -10.06
N ILE A 41 10.46 -9.72 -9.41
CA ILE A 41 10.60 -9.64 -7.96
C ILE A 41 9.34 -9.00 -7.37
N ILE A 42 8.72 -9.71 -6.44
CA ILE A 42 7.62 -9.17 -5.64
C ILE A 42 8.21 -8.72 -4.31
N SER A 43 8.14 -7.41 -4.05
CA SER A 43 8.49 -6.85 -2.74
C SER A 43 7.22 -6.63 -1.93
N ILE A 44 7.22 -7.11 -0.70
CA ILE A 44 6.08 -7.02 0.20
C ILE A 44 6.55 -6.30 1.47
N LYS A 45 5.82 -5.26 1.87
CA LYS A 45 5.95 -4.65 3.20
C LYS A 45 4.61 -4.69 3.91
N LYS A 46 4.63 -5.11 5.17
CA LYS A 46 3.46 -5.15 6.05
C LYS A 46 3.83 -4.48 7.38
N GLY A 47 2.86 -3.81 7.98
CA GLY A 47 2.98 -3.18 9.29
C GLY A 47 1.69 -3.34 10.08
N VAL A 48 1.82 -3.37 11.40
CA VAL A 48 0.69 -3.26 12.34
C VAL A 48 0.59 -1.80 12.78
N GLY A 49 -0.62 -1.23 12.76
CA GLY A 49 -0.83 0.19 13.08
C GLY A 49 -0.86 1.16 11.88
N LYS A 50 -0.55 2.44 12.16
CA LYS A 50 -0.54 3.57 11.21
C LYS A 50 0.56 3.43 10.14
N SER A 51 0.35 4.02 8.97
CA SER A 51 1.34 4.01 7.89
C SER A 51 2.58 4.79 8.30
N PHE A 52 3.69 4.07 8.57
CA PHE A 52 5.05 4.55 8.84
C PHE A 52 5.24 5.67 9.88
#